data_AF-A0A5Q3L6M8-F1
#
_entry.id   AF-A0A5Q3L6M8-F1
#
_cell.length_a   1.000
_cell.length_b   1.000
_cell.length_c   1.000
_cell.angle_alpha   90.00
_cell.angle_beta   90.00
_cell.angle_gamma   90.00
#
_symmetry.space_group_name_H-M   'P 1'
#
loop_
_entity.id
_entity.type
_entity.pdbx_description
1 polymer ?
#
loop_
_entity_poly.entity_id
_entity_poly.type
_entity_poly.pdbx_seq_one_letter_code
_entity_poly.pdbx_strand_id
1 'polypeptide(L)'
;MLTLSWQRLTGVFCLMSVSLTTTALFAADTIERENKPTIRGDIVSILREEVGIRAGGGEQKIPSGEITSIRFDGEPAEMNLARSAVESGRYDDALEKFTELQNQGFTGRAEPFLKQDAQFYIAISTAELAMAGARELSEAKTLLDQFVSDHRNSFHVLRAYETLGEVNAAMADYSAAEQAFGELTKSQQEYYKVRGLVAQGQALIQQGKASQAEQKFNDALQQSQGKEDLASLTKSAQLGKAGAMAASGQTKQAIQMVEELLNNSPEDSQLYAKAYNTLGFCYAQSNQPKEAMLNYLKVDVLYPHVPQAHAEALYNLVGLWQEMDKSRYSQDAKASLMRLYGNSPWAKKLQ
;
A
#
# COMPACT_ATOMS: atom_id res chain seq x y z
N MET A 1 -80.73 19.66 -55.83
CA MET A 1 -79.72 19.07 -56.74
C MET A 1 -78.51 18.70 -55.90
N LEU A 2 -77.92 17.54 -56.19
CA LEU A 2 -76.68 16.96 -55.66
C LEU A 2 -76.77 16.22 -54.30
N THR A 3 -76.78 14.91 -54.48
CA THR A 3 -76.64 13.79 -53.55
C THR A 3 -75.23 13.73 -52.94
N LEU A 4 -75.10 13.43 -51.64
CA LEU A 4 -73.84 12.91 -51.09
C LEU A 4 -74.04 11.53 -50.46
N SER A 5 -73.20 10.63 -50.95
CA SER A 5 -73.13 9.20 -50.71
C SER A 5 -72.45 8.86 -49.38
N TRP A 6 -72.92 7.79 -48.75
CA TRP A 6 -72.24 7.12 -47.64
C TRP A 6 -71.14 6.21 -48.19
N GLN A 7 -69.89 6.42 -47.76
CA GLN A 7 -68.83 5.41 -47.86
C GLN A 7 -68.40 5.01 -46.45
N ARG A 8 -68.55 3.72 -46.16
CA ARG A 8 -68.04 3.06 -44.96
C ARG A 8 -66.55 2.77 -45.21
N LEU A 9 -65.68 3.43 -44.45
CA LEU A 9 -64.26 3.08 -44.35
C LEU A 9 -64.09 2.10 -43.18
N THR A 10 -63.91 0.82 -43.51
CA THR A 10 -63.44 -0.22 -42.60
C THR A 10 -61.97 0.03 -42.27
N GLY A 11 -61.69 0.53 -41.06
CA GLY A 11 -60.33 0.64 -40.54
C GLY A 11 -59.80 -0.73 -40.11
N VAL A 12 -58.76 -1.22 -40.78
CA VAL A 12 -57.98 -2.37 -40.33
C VAL A 12 -57.01 -1.88 -39.26
N PHE A 13 -57.29 -2.21 -37.99
CA PHE A 13 -56.39 -1.96 -36.87
C PHE A 13 -55.30 -3.03 -36.86
N CYS A 14 -54.13 -2.69 -37.39
CA CYS A 14 -52.94 -3.54 -37.32
C CYS A 14 -52.31 -3.34 -35.93
N LEU A 15 -52.56 -4.28 -35.01
CA LEU A 15 -51.86 -4.37 -33.73
C LEU A 15 -50.39 -4.73 -33.98
N MET A 16 -49.53 -3.71 -34.08
CA MET A 16 -48.09 -3.92 -33.91
C MET A 16 -47.81 -4.25 -32.45
N SER A 17 -47.64 -5.54 -32.17
CA SER A 17 -47.00 -6.02 -30.95
C SER A 17 -45.55 -5.53 -30.95
N VAL A 18 -45.30 -4.40 -30.28
CA VAL A 18 -43.93 -3.98 -29.93
C VAL A 18 -43.45 -4.93 -28.86
N SER A 19 -42.73 -5.98 -29.27
CA SER A 19 -41.93 -6.79 -28.37
C SER A 19 -40.85 -5.88 -27.79
N LEU A 20 -41.06 -5.35 -26.59
CA LEU A 20 -39.96 -4.85 -25.78
C LEU A 20 -39.08 -6.06 -25.47
N THR A 21 -38.08 -6.30 -26.32
CA THR A 21 -36.91 -7.08 -25.93
C THR A 21 -36.24 -6.26 -24.84
N THR A 22 -36.59 -6.52 -23.59
CA THR A 22 -35.71 -6.24 -22.46
C THR A 22 -34.44 -7.02 -22.75
N THR A 23 -33.44 -6.36 -23.35
CA THR A 23 -32.07 -6.83 -23.24
C THR A 23 -31.82 -6.95 -21.75
N ALA A 24 -31.81 -8.17 -21.23
CA ALA A 24 -31.29 -8.41 -19.90
C ALA A 24 -29.92 -7.72 -19.88
N LEU A 25 -29.76 -6.73 -19.01
CA LEU A 25 -28.43 -6.25 -18.67
C LEU A 25 -27.74 -7.46 -18.06
N PHE A 26 -27.00 -8.21 -18.88
CA PHE A 26 -26.13 -9.26 -18.37
C PHE A 26 -25.22 -8.58 -17.35
N ALA A 27 -25.33 -9.00 -16.09
CA ALA A 27 -24.39 -8.57 -15.07
C ALA A 27 -23.01 -9.03 -15.54
N ALA A 28 -22.09 -8.07 -15.66
CA ALA A 28 -20.75 -8.28 -16.18
C ALA A 28 -19.76 -8.19 -15.01
N ASP A 29 -18.63 -8.89 -15.12
CA ASP A 29 -17.53 -8.72 -14.18
C ASP A 29 -17.12 -7.23 -14.17
N THR A 30 -16.66 -6.77 -13.02
CA THR A 30 -16.29 -5.38 -12.79
C THR A 30 -14.87 -5.31 -12.25
N ILE A 31 -14.03 -4.49 -12.89
CA ILE A 31 -12.70 -4.13 -12.40
C ILE A 31 -12.76 -2.70 -11.87
N GLU A 32 -12.51 -2.54 -10.58
CA GLU A 32 -12.35 -1.25 -9.93
C GLU A 32 -10.86 -0.87 -9.93
N ARG A 33 -10.60 0.42 -10.17
CA ARG A 33 -9.25 0.93 -10.40
C ARG A 33 -8.99 2.19 -9.62
N GLU A 34 -7.78 2.32 -9.11
CA GLU A 34 -7.39 3.49 -8.33
C GLU A 34 -7.37 4.75 -9.21
N ASN A 35 -8.14 5.77 -8.83
CA ASN A 35 -8.25 7.07 -9.53
C ASN A 35 -8.57 6.96 -11.03
N LYS A 36 -9.19 5.85 -11.46
CA LYS A 36 -9.54 5.59 -12.87
C LYS A 36 -10.98 5.08 -13.00
N PRO A 37 -11.61 5.24 -14.18
CA PRO A 37 -12.96 4.72 -14.40
C PRO A 37 -13.06 3.21 -14.20
N THR A 38 -14.16 2.75 -13.62
CA THR A 38 -14.50 1.33 -13.54
C THR A 38 -14.68 0.72 -14.94
N ILE A 39 -14.22 -0.51 -15.15
CA ILE A 39 -14.45 -1.27 -16.39
C ILE A 39 -15.43 -2.41 -16.10
N ARG A 40 -16.39 -2.63 -17.00
CA ARG A 40 -17.31 -3.77 -16.96
C ARG A 40 -17.17 -4.62 -18.22
N GLY A 41 -17.13 -5.94 -18.08
CA GLY A 41 -16.93 -6.87 -19.17
C GLY A 41 -16.76 -8.31 -18.70
N ASP A 42 -16.32 -9.20 -19.59
CA ASP A 42 -15.97 -10.57 -19.21
C ASP A 42 -14.48 -10.68 -18.94
N ILE A 43 -14.10 -11.14 -17.74
CA ILE A 43 -12.70 -11.43 -17.44
C ILE A 43 -12.27 -12.67 -18.22
N VAL A 44 -11.17 -12.54 -18.96
CA VAL A 44 -10.63 -13.59 -19.84
C VAL A 44 -9.30 -14.14 -19.35
N SER A 45 -8.58 -13.39 -18.51
CA SER A 45 -7.35 -13.84 -17.87
C SER A 45 -7.06 -13.08 -16.59
N ILE A 46 -6.47 -13.75 -15.60
CA ILE A 46 -5.97 -13.14 -14.36
C ILE A 46 -4.54 -13.61 -14.19
N LEU A 47 -3.59 -12.68 -14.31
CA LEU A 47 -2.17 -12.91 -14.22
C LEU A 47 -1.53 -11.95 -13.21
N ARG A 48 -0.28 -12.24 -12.84
CA ARG A 48 0.50 -11.47 -11.87
C ARG A 48 0.62 -9.99 -12.24
N GLU A 49 0.87 -9.70 -13.51
CA GLU A 49 1.16 -8.33 -13.98
C GLU A 49 -0.05 -7.65 -14.62
N GLU A 50 -1.06 -8.42 -15.04
CA GLU A 50 -2.23 -7.88 -15.73
C GLU A 50 -3.46 -8.78 -15.62
N VAL A 51 -4.63 -8.17 -15.75
CA VAL A 51 -5.92 -8.84 -15.86
C VAL A 51 -6.52 -8.49 -17.22
N GLY A 52 -6.85 -9.52 -18.01
CA GLY A 52 -7.51 -9.38 -19.30
C GLY A 52 -9.02 -9.28 -19.14
N ILE A 53 -9.63 -8.27 -19.76
CA ILE A 53 -11.08 -8.07 -19.78
C ILE A 53 -11.58 -7.81 -21.20
N ARG A 54 -12.63 -8.50 -21.60
CA ARG A 54 -13.35 -8.24 -22.85
C ARG A 54 -14.44 -7.21 -22.61
N ALA A 55 -14.23 -5.99 -23.10
CA ALA A 55 -15.14 -4.87 -22.93
C ALA A 55 -15.11 -3.95 -24.17
N GLY A 56 -16.22 -3.27 -24.47
CA GLY A 56 -16.27 -2.26 -25.53
C GLY A 56 -15.92 -2.76 -26.94
N GLY A 57 -16.17 -4.04 -27.24
CA GLY A 57 -15.91 -4.65 -28.54
C GLY A 57 -14.50 -5.24 -28.73
N GLY A 58 -13.66 -5.25 -27.70
CA GLY A 58 -12.31 -5.82 -27.75
C GLY A 58 -11.79 -6.35 -26.42
N GLU A 59 -10.58 -6.90 -26.43
CA GLU A 59 -9.86 -7.34 -25.23
C GLU A 59 -8.90 -6.24 -24.77
N GLN A 60 -8.93 -5.94 -23.48
CA GLN A 60 -8.06 -4.96 -22.82
C GLN A 60 -7.25 -5.65 -21.73
N LYS A 61 -5.98 -5.25 -21.59
CA LYS A 61 -5.08 -5.72 -20.54
C LYS A 61 -4.92 -4.62 -19.50
N ILE A 62 -5.34 -4.89 -18.28
CA ILE A 62 -5.30 -3.93 -17.17
C ILE A 62 -4.13 -4.29 -16.27
N PRO A 63 -3.13 -3.42 -16.09
CA PRO A 63 -2.01 -3.70 -15.18
C PRO A 63 -2.51 -3.97 -13.75
N SER A 64 -1.96 -4.97 -13.08
CA SER A 64 -2.44 -5.38 -11.75
C SER A 64 -2.28 -4.29 -10.69
N GLY A 65 -1.30 -3.39 -10.84
CA GLY A 65 -1.11 -2.23 -9.97
C GLY A 65 -2.16 -1.14 -10.12
N GLU A 66 -2.99 -1.19 -11.16
CA GLU A 66 -4.13 -0.28 -11.28
C GLU A 66 -5.39 -0.82 -10.60
N ILE A 67 -5.43 -2.10 -10.26
CA ILE A 67 -6.64 -2.80 -9.82
C ILE A 67 -6.76 -2.74 -8.30
N THR A 68 -7.86 -2.18 -7.81
CA THR A 68 -8.18 -2.17 -6.37
C THR A 68 -9.00 -3.39 -5.99
N SER A 69 -9.98 -3.76 -6.82
CA SER A 69 -10.83 -4.92 -6.59
C SER A 69 -11.37 -5.47 -7.91
N ILE A 70 -11.75 -6.75 -7.88
CA ILE A 70 -12.48 -7.42 -8.95
C ILE A 70 -13.77 -7.99 -8.36
N ARG A 71 -14.91 -7.62 -8.93
CA ARG A 71 -16.21 -8.22 -8.65
C ARG A 71 -16.63 -9.09 -9.81
N PHE A 72 -16.83 -10.38 -9.57
CA PHE A 72 -17.31 -11.30 -10.60
C PHE A 72 -18.82 -11.30 -10.70
N ASP A 73 -19.33 -11.59 -11.90
CA ASP A 73 -20.74 -11.89 -12.07
C ASP A 73 -21.13 -13.13 -11.23
N GLY A 74 -22.25 -13.02 -10.50
CA GLY A 74 -22.78 -14.07 -9.64
C GLY A 74 -22.01 -14.36 -8.35
N GLU A 75 -21.02 -13.53 -7.96
CA GLU A 75 -20.36 -13.71 -6.66
C GLU A 75 -21.29 -13.38 -5.47
N PRO A 76 -21.08 -13.97 -4.29
CA PRO A 76 -21.84 -13.63 -3.08
C PRO A 76 -21.75 -12.13 -2.74
N ALA A 77 -22.86 -11.52 -2.32
CA ALA A 77 -22.89 -10.09 -1.99
C ALA A 77 -21.93 -9.74 -0.84
N GLU A 78 -21.72 -10.69 0.05
CA GLU A 78 -20.84 -10.64 1.21
C GLU A 78 -19.37 -10.44 0.80
N MET A 79 -18.94 -10.90 -0.38
CA MET A 79 -17.58 -10.63 -0.89
C MET A 79 -17.34 -9.12 -1.00
N ASN A 80 -18.28 -8.38 -1.58
CA ASN A 80 -18.15 -6.93 -1.73
C ASN A 80 -18.20 -6.20 -0.39
N LEU A 81 -19.04 -6.66 0.54
CA LEU A 81 -19.08 -6.10 1.90
C LEU A 81 -17.75 -6.31 2.63
N ALA A 82 -17.14 -7.49 2.48
CA ALA A 82 -15.86 -7.81 3.09
C ALA A 82 -14.71 -7.01 2.46
N ARG A 83 -14.66 -6.86 1.12
CA ARG A 83 -13.69 -6.00 0.43
C ARG A 83 -13.81 -4.54 0.89
N SER A 84 -15.04 -4.02 0.97
CA SER A 84 -15.28 -2.66 1.47
C SER A 84 -14.86 -2.47 2.94
N ALA A 85 -14.99 -3.50 3.78
CA ALA A 85 -14.47 -3.47 5.14
C ALA A 85 -12.94 -3.32 5.17
N VAL A 86 -12.22 -4.05 4.30
CA VAL A 86 -10.76 -3.89 4.13
C VAL A 86 -10.40 -2.47 3.70
N GLU A 87 -11.08 -1.94 2.67
CA GLU A 87 -10.84 -0.56 2.18
C GLU A 87 -11.11 0.50 3.26
N SER A 88 -12.05 0.22 4.17
CA SER A 88 -12.37 1.08 5.31
C SER A 88 -11.47 0.86 6.53
N GLY A 89 -10.46 -0.02 6.44
CA GLY A 89 -9.58 -0.38 7.56
C GLY A 89 -10.26 -1.21 8.67
N ARG A 90 -11.46 -1.73 8.44
CA ARG A 90 -12.18 -2.62 9.37
C ARG A 90 -11.72 -4.07 9.15
N TYR A 91 -10.47 -4.33 9.47
CA TYR A 91 -9.83 -5.62 9.19
C TYR A 91 -10.41 -6.78 10.02
N ASP A 92 -10.88 -6.53 11.25
CA ASP A 92 -11.58 -7.55 12.05
C ASP A 92 -12.86 -8.01 11.36
N ASP A 93 -13.67 -7.04 10.88
CA ASP A 93 -14.90 -7.33 10.15
C ASP A 93 -14.63 -8.10 8.85
N ALA A 94 -13.60 -7.69 8.11
CA ALA A 94 -13.22 -8.35 6.87
C ALA A 94 -12.76 -9.79 7.13
N LEU A 95 -11.89 -9.99 8.12
CA LEU A 95 -11.33 -11.30 8.47
C LEU A 95 -12.43 -12.30 8.83
N GLU A 96 -13.38 -11.90 9.68
CA GLU A 96 -14.54 -12.72 10.04
C GLU A 96 -15.33 -13.14 8.78
N LYS A 97 -15.67 -12.18 7.92
CA LYS A 97 -16.57 -12.38 6.77
C LYS A 97 -15.90 -13.24 5.69
N PHE A 98 -14.62 -13.00 5.39
CA PHE A 98 -13.89 -13.85 4.45
C PHE A 98 -13.68 -15.27 5.00
N THR A 99 -13.47 -15.43 6.30
CA THR A 99 -13.35 -16.76 6.93
C THR A 99 -14.67 -17.53 6.84
N GLU A 100 -15.80 -16.87 7.10
CA GLU A 100 -17.14 -17.44 6.92
C GLU A 100 -17.35 -17.90 5.47
N LEU A 101 -17.09 -17.01 4.50
CA LEU A 101 -17.25 -17.32 3.07
C LEU A 101 -16.36 -18.48 2.62
N GLN A 102 -15.10 -18.51 3.07
CA GLN A 102 -14.19 -19.61 2.79
C GLN A 102 -14.71 -20.95 3.34
N ASN A 103 -15.32 -20.95 4.52
CA ASN A 103 -15.89 -22.14 5.15
C ASN A 103 -17.19 -22.62 4.48
N GLN A 104 -18.02 -21.68 4.01
CA GLN A 104 -19.21 -22.00 3.22
C GLN A 104 -18.84 -22.57 1.84
N GLY A 105 -17.70 -22.14 1.30
CA GLY A 105 -17.20 -22.52 -0.01
C GLY A 105 -17.78 -21.64 -1.12
N PHE A 106 -17.06 -21.59 -2.23
CA PHE A 106 -17.46 -20.84 -3.41
C PHE A 106 -18.01 -21.79 -4.49
N THR A 107 -18.86 -21.27 -5.37
CA THR A 107 -19.42 -22.03 -6.50
C THR A 107 -19.46 -21.16 -7.75
N GLY A 108 -19.71 -21.77 -8.91
CA GLY A 108 -19.80 -21.06 -10.19
C GLY A 108 -18.46 -20.82 -10.86
N ARG A 109 -18.48 -20.07 -11.98
CA ARG A 109 -17.32 -19.87 -12.86
C ARG A 109 -16.13 -19.18 -12.17
N ALA A 110 -16.42 -18.36 -11.18
CA ALA A 110 -15.44 -17.56 -10.46
C ALA A 110 -14.87 -18.28 -9.22
N GLU A 111 -15.33 -19.49 -8.88
CA GLU A 111 -14.95 -20.21 -7.64
C GLU A 111 -13.45 -20.19 -7.34
N PRO A 112 -12.54 -20.56 -8.29
CA PRO A 112 -11.12 -20.58 -7.98
C PRO A 112 -10.55 -19.20 -7.64
N PHE A 113 -11.09 -18.15 -8.29
CA PHE A 113 -10.68 -16.78 -8.06
C PHE A 113 -11.23 -16.24 -6.75
N LEU A 114 -12.51 -16.49 -6.44
CA LEU A 114 -13.12 -16.09 -5.16
C LEU A 114 -12.43 -16.75 -3.97
N LYS A 115 -12.03 -18.02 -4.11
CA LYS A 115 -11.25 -18.72 -3.10
C LYS A 115 -9.87 -18.09 -2.89
N GLN A 116 -9.14 -17.81 -3.98
CA GLN A 116 -7.85 -17.14 -3.92
C GLN A 116 -7.99 -15.74 -3.29
N ASP A 117 -9.01 -14.99 -3.68
CA ASP A 117 -9.29 -13.64 -3.20
C ASP A 117 -9.61 -13.62 -1.70
N ALA A 118 -10.45 -14.55 -1.23
CA ALA A 118 -10.72 -14.72 0.20
C ALA A 118 -9.44 -15.06 1.00
N GLN A 119 -8.59 -15.96 0.48
CA GLN A 119 -7.31 -16.30 1.12
C GLN A 119 -6.37 -15.10 1.19
N PHE A 120 -6.30 -14.30 0.12
CA PHE A 120 -5.53 -13.05 0.11
C PHE A 120 -6.04 -12.09 1.19
N TYR A 121 -7.35 -11.83 1.22
CA TYR A 121 -7.92 -10.86 2.15
C TYR A 121 -7.84 -11.32 3.62
N ILE A 122 -7.93 -12.62 3.90
CA ILE A 122 -7.65 -13.20 5.22
C ILE A 122 -6.20 -12.91 5.62
N ALA A 123 -5.25 -13.12 4.70
CA ALA A 123 -3.83 -12.90 4.96
C ALA A 123 -3.52 -11.42 5.24
N ILE A 124 -3.98 -10.50 4.39
CA ILE A 124 -3.70 -9.07 4.61
C ILE A 124 -4.44 -8.52 5.83
N SER A 125 -5.69 -8.93 6.08
CA SER A 125 -6.42 -8.46 7.26
C SER A 125 -5.75 -8.94 8.54
N THR A 126 -5.26 -10.17 8.55
CA THR A 126 -4.46 -10.69 9.67
C THR A 126 -3.15 -9.93 9.83
N ALA A 127 -2.47 -9.59 8.73
CA ALA A 127 -1.24 -8.82 8.77
C ALA A 127 -1.43 -7.41 9.32
N GLU A 128 -2.47 -6.69 8.88
CA GLU A 128 -2.77 -5.34 9.36
C GLU A 128 -3.13 -5.35 10.86
N LEU A 129 -3.97 -6.30 11.29
CA LEU A 129 -4.27 -6.50 12.71
C LEU A 129 -3.03 -6.87 13.52
N ALA A 130 -2.14 -7.71 12.98
CA ALA A 130 -0.91 -8.10 13.66
C ALA A 130 0.08 -6.95 13.80
N MET A 131 0.23 -6.13 12.75
CA MET A 131 1.06 -4.92 12.80
C MET A 131 0.49 -3.87 13.76
N ALA A 132 -0.83 -3.82 13.93
CA ALA A 132 -1.50 -3.00 14.95
C ALA A 132 -1.40 -3.59 16.37
N GLY A 133 -0.92 -4.83 16.54
CA GLY A 133 -0.78 -5.51 17.82
C GLY A 133 -2.04 -6.23 18.31
N ALA A 134 -3.05 -6.39 17.46
CA ALA A 134 -4.28 -7.13 17.76
C ALA A 134 -4.15 -8.64 17.47
N ARG A 135 -3.14 -9.05 16.69
CA ARG A 135 -2.83 -10.46 16.37
C ARG A 135 -1.32 -10.71 16.37
N GLU A 136 -0.93 -11.98 16.25
CA GLU A 136 0.48 -12.38 16.22
C GLU A 136 1.09 -12.18 14.82
N LEU A 137 2.28 -11.57 14.75
CA LEU A 137 2.99 -11.37 13.48
C LEU A 137 3.37 -12.69 12.79
N SER A 138 3.62 -13.75 13.56
CA SER A 138 3.94 -15.07 13.02
C SER A 138 2.76 -15.70 12.28
N GLU A 139 1.52 -15.46 12.72
CA GLU A 139 0.32 -15.95 12.05
C GLU A 139 0.15 -15.28 10.68
N ALA A 140 0.29 -13.94 10.66
CA ALA A 140 0.26 -13.16 9.42
C ALA A 140 1.32 -13.64 8.44
N LYS A 141 2.56 -13.86 8.92
CA LYS A 141 3.66 -14.38 8.11
C LYS A 141 3.31 -15.74 7.49
N THR A 142 2.76 -16.68 8.27
CA THR A 142 2.37 -18.01 7.76
C THR A 142 1.33 -17.92 6.65
N LEU A 143 0.29 -17.09 6.83
CA LEU A 143 -0.77 -16.93 5.82
C LEU A 143 -0.24 -16.29 4.53
N LEU A 144 0.62 -15.27 4.66
CA LEU A 144 1.23 -14.61 3.51
C LEU A 144 2.23 -15.52 2.77
N ASP A 145 3.07 -16.26 3.49
CA ASP A 145 4.00 -17.24 2.92
C ASP A 145 3.23 -18.31 2.13
N GLN A 146 2.13 -18.81 2.70
CA GLN A 146 1.27 -19.76 2.01
C GLN A 146 0.66 -19.15 0.75
N PHE A 147 0.10 -17.94 0.85
CA PHE A 147 -0.52 -17.27 -0.30
C PHE A 147 0.48 -17.07 -1.46
N VAL A 148 1.66 -16.51 -1.19
CA VAL A 148 2.65 -16.24 -2.25
C VAL A 148 3.28 -17.52 -2.82
N SER A 149 3.25 -18.63 -2.07
CA SER A 149 3.66 -19.94 -2.54
C SER A 149 2.62 -20.56 -3.48
N ASP A 150 1.35 -20.56 -3.05
CA ASP A 150 0.25 -21.25 -3.73
C ASP A 150 -0.26 -20.45 -4.94
N HIS A 151 -0.15 -19.11 -4.89
CA HIS A 151 -0.81 -18.19 -5.84
C HIS A 151 0.15 -17.25 -6.56
N ARG A 152 1.30 -17.79 -7.03
CA ARG A 152 2.36 -17.00 -7.69
C ARG A 152 1.93 -16.18 -8.91
N ASN A 153 0.83 -16.57 -9.56
CA ASN A 153 0.27 -15.90 -10.73
C ASN A 153 -0.93 -15.00 -10.40
N SER A 154 -1.30 -14.85 -9.13
CA SER A 154 -2.40 -13.95 -8.73
C SER A 154 -2.03 -12.49 -8.99
N PHE A 155 -3.00 -11.68 -9.39
CA PHE A 155 -2.82 -10.23 -9.48
C PHE A 155 -2.52 -9.59 -8.10
N HIS A 156 -2.91 -10.25 -7.00
CA HIS A 156 -2.60 -9.82 -5.64
C HIS A 156 -1.16 -10.09 -5.19
N VAL A 157 -0.41 -10.93 -5.91
CA VAL A 157 0.86 -11.47 -5.40
C VAL A 157 1.90 -10.38 -5.10
N LEU A 158 1.90 -9.28 -5.85
CA LEU A 158 2.81 -8.15 -5.61
C LEU A 158 2.48 -7.44 -4.28
N ARG A 159 1.20 -7.21 -4.00
CA ARG A 159 0.75 -6.66 -2.70
C ARG A 159 1.01 -7.65 -1.56
N ALA A 160 0.83 -8.95 -1.79
CA ALA A 160 1.12 -9.97 -0.77
C ALA A 160 2.62 -10.02 -0.41
N TYR A 161 3.53 -9.97 -1.40
CA TYR A 161 4.97 -9.88 -1.13
C TYR A 161 5.35 -8.58 -0.42
N GLU A 162 4.68 -7.49 -0.73
CA GLU A 162 4.89 -6.24 -0.01
C GLU A 162 4.51 -6.36 1.46
N THR A 163 3.28 -6.79 1.76
CA THR A 163 2.82 -6.98 3.13
C THR A 163 3.69 -8.00 3.87
N LEU A 164 4.16 -9.05 3.18
CA LEU A 164 5.10 -10.01 3.75
C LEU A 164 6.43 -9.34 4.14
N GLY A 165 6.94 -8.43 3.31
CA GLY A 165 8.12 -7.62 3.65
C GLY A 165 7.89 -6.74 4.88
N GLU A 166 6.72 -6.08 4.96
CA GLU A 166 6.32 -5.23 6.09
C GLU A 166 6.22 -6.05 7.40
N VAL A 167 5.57 -7.22 7.36
CA VAL A 167 5.44 -8.13 8.50
C VAL A 167 6.81 -8.63 8.96
N ASN A 168 7.69 -9.07 8.04
CA ASN A 168 9.04 -9.50 8.41
C ASN A 168 9.84 -8.34 9.03
N ALA A 169 9.73 -7.12 8.51
CA ALA A 169 10.37 -5.95 9.08
C ALA A 169 9.82 -5.62 10.49
N ALA A 170 8.52 -5.78 10.72
CA ALA A 170 7.91 -5.63 12.05
C ALA A 170 8.37 -6.70 13.05
N MET A 171 8.74 -7.89 12.56
CA MET A 171 9.40 -8.96 13.33
C MET A 171 10.91 -8.75 13.50
N ALA A 172 11.47 -7.65 12.96
CA ALA A 172 12.91 -7.39 12.87
C ALA A 172 13.72 -8.43 12.07
N ASP A 173 13.05 -9.28 11.27
CA ASP A 173 13.69 -10.13 10.28
C ASP A 173 13.92 -9.34 8.99
N TYR A 174 14.87 -8.42 9.05
CA TYR A 174 15.17 -7.52 7.94
C TYR A 174 15.76 -8.24 6.72
N SER A 175 16.33 -9.44 6.90
CA SER A 175 16.83 -10.26 5.79
C SER A 175 15.65 -10.86 5.01
N ALA A 176 14.66 -11.44 5.68
CA ALA A 176 13.45 -11.93 5.02
C ALA A 176 12.63 -10.77 4.40
N ALA A 177 12.58 -9.62 5.08
CA ALA A 177 11.94 -8.42 4.53
C ALA A 177 12.58 -7.97 3.21
N GLU A 178 13.91 -7.88 3.15
CA GLU A 178 14.66 -7.55 1.94
C GLU A 178 14.36 -8.52 0.78
N GLN A 179 14.27 -9.83 1.07
CA GLN A 179 13.94 -10.84 0.08
C GLN A 179 12.52 -10.68 -0.46
N ALA A 180 11.53 -10.48 0.41
CA ALA A 180 10.13 -10.27 0.01
C ALA A 180 9.97 -9.00 -0.83
N PHE A 181 10.54 -7.86 -0.41
CA PHE A 181 10.57 -6.64 -1.22
C PHE A 181 11.32 -6.81 -2.55
N GLY A 182 12.29 -7.72 -2.61
CA GLY A 182 12.99 -8.09 -3.83
C GLY A 182 12.07 -8.68 -4.90
N GLU A 183 10.98 -9.34 -4.53
CA GLU A 183 10.01 -9.87 -5.51
C GLU A 183 9.27 -8.77 -6.26
N LEU A 184 9.07 -7.59 -5.65
CA LEU A 184 8.47 -6.43 -6.31
C LEU A 184 9.38 -5.89 -7.41
N THR A 185 10.70 -5.94 -7.21
CA THR A 185 11.69 -5.44 -8.18
C THR A 185 11.69 -6.21 -9.51
N LYS A 186 11.12 -7.42 -9.51
CA LYS A 186 10.97 -8.28 -10.70
C LYS A 186 9.75 -7.92 -11.54
N SER A 187 8.86 -7.06 -11.05
CA SER A 187 7.68 -6.62 -11.80
C SER A 187 8.07 -5.79 -13.01
N GLN A 188 7.27 -5.90 -14.07
CA GLN A 188 7.38 -5.02 -15.23
C GLN A 188 6.77 -3.63 -14.97
N GLN A 189 5.95 -3.51 -13.91
CA GLN A 189 5.33 -2.27 -13.49
C GLN A 189 6.33 -1.43 -12.69
N GLU A 190 6.62 -0.24 -13.20
CA GLU A 190 7.69 0.63 -12.67
C GLU A 190 7.41 1.07 -11.23
N TYR A 191 6.14 1.32 -10.90
CA TYR A 191 5.73 1.66 -9.53
C TYR A 191 6.19 0.60 -8.52
N TYR A 192 5.85 -0.67 -8.75
CA TYR A 192 6.27 -1.76 -7.86
C TYR A 192 7.77 -1.94 -7.85
N LYS A 193 8.43 -1.78 -9.01
CA LYS A 193 9.89 -1.89 -9.08
C LYS A 193 10.59 -0.86 -8.19
N VAL A 194 10.21 0.40 -8.31
CA VAL A 194 10.79 1.49 -7.50
C VAL A 194 10.43 1.32 -6.02
N ARG A 195 9.16 0.99 -5.73
CA ARG A 195 8.69 0.76 -4.35
C ARG A 195 9.47 -0.37 -3.68
N GLY A 196 9.68 -1.49 -4.37
CA GLY A 196 10.51 -2.60 -3.92
C GLY A 196 11.96 -2.18 -3.65
N LEU A 197 12.59 -1.40 -4.54
CA LEU A 197 13.95 -0.91 -4.35
C LEU A 197 14.08 -0.01 -3.10
N VAL A 198 13.13 0.91 -2.89
CA VAL A 198 13.10 1.76 -1.69
C VAL A 198 12.97 0.92 -0.42
N ALA A 199 12.04 -0.04 -0.40
CA ALA A 199 11.81 -0.92 0.75
C ALA A 199 13.01 -1.84 1.03
N GLN A 200 13.67 -2.38 0.00
CA GLN A 200 14.93 -3.11 0.14
C GLN A 200 16.03 -2.25 0.76
N GLY A 201 16.17 -0.99 0.29
CA GLY A 201 17.13 -0.04 0.87
C GLY A 201 16.87 0.19 2.35
N GLN A 202 15.61 0.39 2.75
CA GLN A 202 15.23 0.56 4.16
C GLN A 202 15.53 -0.67 5.01
N ALA A 203 15.23 -1.87 4.52
CA ALA A 203 15.58 -3.12 5.20
C ALA A 203 17.10 -3.28 5.37
N LEU A 204 17.88 -2.95 4.34
CA LEU A 204 19.35 -3.01 4.37
C LEU A 204 19.96 -2.02 5.40
N ILE A 205 19.35 -0.85 5.61
CA ILE A 205 19.76 0.07 6.69
C ILE A 205 19.61 -0.59 8.05
N GLN A 206 18.48 -1.25 8.31
CA GLN A 206 18.26 -1.94 9.58
C GLN A 206 19.19 -3.14 9.78
N GLN A 207 19.72 -3.71 8.70
CA GLN A 207 20.78 -4.74 8.72
C GLN A 207 22.19 -4.15 8.91
N GLY A 208 22.36 -2.83 8.99
CA GLY A 208 23.67 -2.17 9.05
C GLY A 208 24.44 -2.18 7.72
N LYS A 209 23.79 -2.54 6.62
CA LYS A 209 24.41 -2.67 5.28
C LYS A 209 24.28 -1.38 4.48
N ALA A 210 24.79 -0.28 5.04
CA ALA A 210 24.61 1.08 4.52
C ALA A 210 25.00 1.24 3.04
N SER A 211 26.15 0.70 2.61
CA SER A 211 26.58 0.80 1.21
C SER A 211 25.65 0.07 0.23
N GLN A 212 25.09 -1.07 0.63
CA GLN A 212 24.11 -1.79 -0.20
C GLN A 212 22.77 -1.06 -0.24
N ALA A 213 22.36 -0.48 0.90
CA ALA A 213 21.16 0.36 0.95
C ALA A 213 21.28 1.57 0.00
N GLU A 214 22.43 2.25 0.03
CA GLU A 214 22.70 3.38 -0.87
C GLU A 214 22.60 2.97 -2.33
N GLN A 215 23.12 1.80 -2.71
CA GLN A 215 22.96 1.26 -4.06
C GLN A 215 21.48 1.07 -4.43
N LYS A 216 20.67 0.47 -3.56
CA LYS A 216 19.23 0.29 -3.82
C LYS A 216 18.49 1.62 -3.98
N PHE A 217 18.83 2.63 -3.19
CA PHE A 217 18.25 3.95 -3.36
C PHE A 217 18.71 4.63 -4.65
N ASN A 218 19.98 4.47 -5.04
CA ASN A 218 20.46 4.97 -6.33
C ASN A 218 19.72 4.31 -7.51
N ASP A 219 19.53 2.99 -7.47
CA ASP A 219 18.75 2.26 -8.47
C ASP A 219 17.30 2.79 -8.53
N ALA A 220 16.67 3.03 -7.37
CA ALA A 220 15.32 3.59 -7.28
C ALA A 220 15.24 4.98 -7.94
N LEU A 221 16.20 5.87 -7.64
CA LEU A 221 16.27 7.22 -8.20
C LEU A 221 16.49 7.22 -9.71
N GLN A 222 17.30 6.29 -10.22
CA GLN A 222 17.52 6.14 -11.66
C GLN A 222 16.23 5.71 -12.36
N GLN A 223 15.49 4.75 -11.79
CA GLN A 223 14.26 4.23 -12.38
C GLN A 223 13.10 5.23 -12.33
N SER A 224 13.09 6.13 -11.35
CA SER A 224 12.03 7.11 -11.13
C SER A 224 12.34 8.51 -11.68
N GLN A 225 13.50 8.71 -12.32
CA GLN A 225 13.95 10.00 -12.80
C GLN A 225 12.96 10.62 -13.80
N GLY A 226 12.48 11.83 -13.50
CA GLY A 226 11.59 12.60 -14.36
C GLY A 226 10.14 12.09 -14.42
N LYS A 227 9.76 11.13 -13.56
CA LYS A 227 8.43 10.52 -13.55
C LYS A 227 7.57 11.10 -12.42
N GLU A 228 6.57 11.88 -12.80
CA GLU A 228 5.70 12.60 -11.86
C GLU A 228 4.85 11.64 -11.00
N ASP A 229 4.36 10.55 -11.60
CA ASP A 229 3.61 9.50 -10.92
C ASP A 229 4.43 8.76 -9.85
N LEU A 230 5.77 8.80 -9.95
CA LEU A 230 6.70 8.21 -8.98
C LEU A 230 7.32 9.24 -8.04
N ALA A 231 6.92 10.51 -8.09
CA ALA A 231 7.56 11.60 -7.34
C ALA A 231 7.65 11.33 -5.83
N SER A 232 6.62 10.74 -5.21
CA SER A 232 6.63 10.40 -3.78
C SER A 232 7.68 9.32 -3.44
N LEU A 233 7.81 8.30 -4.30
CA LEU A 233 8.82 7.25 -4.16
C LEU A 233 10.22 7.80 -4.41
N THR A 234 10.39 8.70 -5.38
CA THR A 234 11.65 9.41 -5.63
C THR A 234 12.12 10.16 -4.39
N LYS A 235 11.23 10.94 -3.76
CA LYS A 235 11.56 11.66 -2.52
C LYS A 235 11.89 10.72 -1.37
N SER A 236 11.16 9.62 -1.25
CA SER A 236 11.45 8.58 -0.26
C SER A 236 12.83 7.93 -0.49
N ALA A 237 13.22 7.69 -1.75
CA ALA A 237 14.55 7.21 -2.10
C ALA A 237 15.65 8.24 -1.79
N GLN A 238 15.41 9.54 -2.01
CA GLN A 238 16.37 10.60 -1.67
C GLN A 238 16.65 10.65 -0.17
N LEU A 239 15.60 10.61 0.65
CA LEU A 239 15.75 10.57 2.12
C LEU A 239 16.44 9.28 2.58
N GLY A 240 16.04 8.12 2.04
CA GLY A 240 16.68 6.85 2.33
C GLY A 240 18.16 6.85 1.97
N LYS A 241 18.52 7.39 0.81
CA LYS A 241 19.91 7.56 0.37
C LYS A 241 20.70 8.43 1.34
N ALA A 242 20.16 9.59 1.74
CA ALA A 242 20.81 10.45 2.72
C ALA A 242 21.04 9.72 4.06
N GLY A 243 20.05 8.96 4.53
CA GLY A 243 20.21 8.10 5.71
C GLY A 243 21.33 7.05 5.53
N ALA A 244 21.40 6.40 4.37
CA ALA A 244 22.47 5.45 4.04
C ALA A 244 23.85 6.10 4.04
N MET A 245 23.98 7.27 3.40
CA MET A 245 25.20 8.06 3.35
C MET A 245 25.64 8.50 4.75
N ALA A 246 24.71 8.95 5.60
CA ALA A 246 25.03 9.30 6.98
C ALA A 246 25.52 8.08 7.78
N ALA A 247 24.88 6.93 7.62
CA ALA A 247 25.30 5.68 8.27
C ALA A 247 26.67 5.18 7.79
N SER A 248 27.11 5.56 6.58
CA SER A 248 28.45 5.28 6.04
C SER A 248 29.47 6.39 6.31
N GLY A 249 29.12 7.42 7.08
CA GLY A 249 30.00 8.52 7.48
C GLY A 249 30.04 9.72 6.53
N GLN A 250 29.29 9.71 5.43
CA GLN A 250 29.17 10.80 4.47
C GLN A 250 28.14 11.86 4.92
N THR A 251 28.16 12.22 6.21
CA THR A 251 27.09 12.98 6.85
C THR A 251 26.90 14.40 6.30
N LYS A 252 27.99 15.09 5.91
CA LYS A 252 27.89 16.43 5.30
C LYS A 252 27.11 16.43 3.99
N GLN A 253 27.37 15.45 3.14
CA GLN A 253 26.68 15.30 1.86
C GLN A 253 25.22 14.87 2.07
N ALA A 254 24.97 14.00 3.06
CA ALA A 254 23.62 13.61 3.45
C ALA A 254 22.78 14.81 3.93
N ILE A 255 23.33 15.64 4.81
CA ILE A 255 22.65 16.86 5.30
C ILE A 255 22.31 17.78 4.14
N GLN A 256 23.30 18.10 3.28
CA GLN A 256 23.08 18.96 2.12
C GLN A 256 21.98 18.41 1.20
N MET A 257 21.98 17.10 0.94
CA MET A 257 20.97 16.45 0.11
C MET A 257 19.55 16.63 0.67
N VAL A 258 19.36 16.47 1.99
CA VAL A 258 18.04 16.63 2.62
C VAL A 258 17.61 18.10 2.66
N GLU A 259 18.53 19.02 2.93
CA GLU A 259 18.26 20.46 2.91
C GLU A 259 17.86 20.93 1.50
N GLU A 260 18.57 20.48 0.47
CA GLU A 260 18.23 20.76 -0.94
C GLU A 260 16.86 20.19 -1.32
N LEU A 261 16.52 18.99 -0.84
CA LEU A 261 15.20 18.39 -1.07
C LEU A 261 14.08 19.23 -0.45
N LEU A 262 14.27 19.69 0.79
CA LEU A 262 13.31 20.55 1.48
C LEU A 262 13.17 21.91 0.79
N ASN A 263 14.27 22.52 0.35
CA ASN A 263 14.23 23.83 -0.33
C ASN A 263 13.54 23.78 -1.71
N ASN A 264 13.57 22.63 -2.39
CA ASN A 264 12.99 22.45 -3.72
C ASN A 264 11.61 21.78 -3.71
N SER A 265 11.07 21.48 -2.54
CA SER A 265 9.75 20.84 -2.41
C SER A 265 8.75 21.82 -1.78
N PRO A 266 7.47 21.81 -2.21
CA PRO A 266 6.43 22.44 -1.42
C PRO A 266 6.31 21.74 -0.07
N GLU A 267 5.89 22.49 0.95
CA GLU A 267 5.69 21.92 2.28
C GLU A 267 4.60 20.85 2.24
N ASP A 268 4.98 19.64 2.65
CA ASP A 268 4.13 18.47 2.80
C ASP A 268 4.47 17.81 4.13
N SER A 269 3.46 17.61 5.00
CA SER A 269 3.70 17.14 6.37
C SER A 269 4.44 15.81 6.42
N GLN A 270 4.12 14.87 5.52
CA GLN A 270 4.76 13.55 5.54
C GLN A 270 6.22 13.64 5.10
N LEU A 271 6.49 14.37 4.01
CA LEU A 271 7.84 14.60 3.51
C LEU A 271 8.70 15.31 4.54
N TYR A 272 8.20 16.42 5.11
CA TYR A 272 8.98 17.25 6.03
C TYR A 272 9.25 16.54 7.35
N ALA A 273 8.27 15.80 7.90
CA ALA A 273 8.48 14.99 9.09
C ALA A 273 9.59 13.94 8.88
N LYS A 274 9.56 13.20 7.76
CA LYS A 274 10.58 12.20 7.41
C LYS A 274 11.95 12.86 7.15
N ALA A 275 11.97 14.00 6.49
CA ALA A 275 13.19 14.75 6.20
C ALA A 275 13.85 15.26 7.49
N TYR A 276 13.08 15.82 8.43
CA TYR A 276 13.63 16.26 9.71
C TYR A 276 14.11 15.10 10.59
N ASN A 277 13.45 13.94 10.57
CA ASN A 277 14.02 12.75 11.21
C ASN A 277 15.35 12.33 10.58
N THR A 278 15.44 12.39 9.24
CA THR A 278 16.68 12.06 8.51
C THR A 278 17.79 13.06 8.83
N LEU A 279 17.51 14.37 8.87
CA LEU A 279 18.46 15.39 9.33
C LEU A 279 18.89 15.14 10.77
N GLY A 280 17.94 14.86 11.66
CA GLY A 280 18.22 14.48 13.05
C GLY A 280 19.23 13.35 13.14
N PHE A 281 19.01 12.29 12.35
CA PHE A 281 19.92 11.16 12.25
C PHE A 281 21.29 11.56 11.69
N CYS A 282 21.34 12.35 10.62
CA CYS A 282 22.60 12.80 10.02
C CYS A 282 23.45 13.64 10.97
N TYR A 283 22.83 14.55 11.74
CA TYR A 283 23.54 15.35 12.74
C TYR A 283 24.00 14.49 13.92
N ALA A 284 23.19 13.52 14.37
CA ALA A 284 23.60 12.58 15.42
C ALA A 284 24.84 11.78 14.98
N GLN A 285 24.84 11.24 13.76
CA GLN A 285 26.02 10.56 13.18
C GLN A 285 27.24 11.48 12.99
N SER A 286 27.04 12.80 13.01
CA SER A 286 28.11 13.81 12.94
C SER A 286 28.59 14.31 14.29
N ASN A 287 28.19 13.67 15.40
CA ASN A 287 28.45 14.13 16.77
C ASN A 287 27.98 15.57 17.02
N GLN A 288 26.82 15.94 16.46
CA GLN A 288 26.15 17.23 16.64
C GLN A 288 24.80 17.03 17.34
N PRO A 289 24.79 16.69 18.65
CA PRO A 289 23.58 16.26 19.35
C PRO A 289 22.54 17.38 19.50
N LYS A 290 22.95 18.65 19.54
CA LYS A 290 22.03 19.80 19.65
C LYS A 290 21.24 20.00 18.35
N GLU A 291 21.93 19.92 17.22
CA GLU A 291 21.34 20.02 15.88
C GLU A 291 20.46 18.81 15.59
N ALA A 292 20.89 17.62 16.01
CA ALA A 292 20.08 16.40 15.93
C ALA A 292 18.75 16.57 16.68
N MET A 293 18.85 16.97 17.96
CA MET A 293 17.71 17.21 18.83
C MET A 293 16.76 18.26 18.27
N LEU A 294 17.28 19.38 17.75
CA LEU A 294 16.44 20.43 17.16
C LEU A 294 15.60 19.89 16.00
N ASN A 295 16.17 19.02 15.14
CA ASN A 295 15.41 18.46 14.02
C ASN A 295 14.37 17.43 14.47
N TYR A 296 14.66 16.58 15.45
CA TYR A 296 13.63 15.70 16.02
C TYR A 296 12.52 16.48 16.73
N LEU A 297 12.84 17.59 17.41
CA LEU A 297 11.84 18.47 18.01
C LEU A 297 10.95 19.16 16.96
N LYS A 298 11.47 19.49 15.77
CA LYS A 298 10.61 19.99 14.68
C LYS A 298 9.54 18.97 14.32
N VAL A 299 9.85 17.67 14.34
CA VAL A 299 8.86 16.62 14.07
C VAL A 299 7.82 16.53 15.18
N ASP A 300 8.26 16.46 16.43
CA ASP A 300 7.39 16.42 17.63
C ASP A 300 6.43 17.62 17.68
N VAL A 301 6.91 18.82 17.38
CA VAL A 301 6.12 20.06 17.51
C VAL A 301 5.29 20.38 16.28
N LEU A 302 5.86 20.26 15.07
CA LEU A 302 5.21 20.72 13.84
C LEU A 302 4.42 19.62 13.13
N TYR A 303 4.81 18.35 13.31
CA TYR A 303 4.21 17.22 12.60
C TYR A 303 3.78 16.06 13.52
N PRO A 304 3.17 16.31 14.70
CA PRO A 304 2.76 15.24 15.62
C PRO A 304 1.67 14.33 15.03
N HIS A 305 0.94 14.81 14.01
CA HIS A 305 -0.08 14.07 13.27
C HIS A 305 0.48 13.11 12.23
N VAL A 306 1.81 13.01 12.06
CA VAL A 306 2.46 12.01 11.21
C VAL A 306 2.98 10.87 12.12
N PRO A 307 2.18 9.84 12.41
CA PRO A 307 2.40 8.97 13.58
C PRO A 307 3.73 8.23 13.56
N GLN A 308 4.10 7.69 12.39
CA GLN A 308 5.35 6.93 12.23
C GLN A 308 6.59 7.81 12.43
N ALA A 309 6.59 9.00 11.83
CA ALA A 309 7.71 9.93 11.96
C ALA A 309 7.79 10.51 13.38
N HIS A 310 6.65 10.81 13.99
CA HIS A 310 6.59 11.31 15.35
C HIS A 310 7.07 10.25 16.37
N ALA A 311 6.68 8.98 16.21
CA ALA A 311 7.18 7.89 17.05
C ALA A 311 8.72 7.74 16.96
N GLU A 312 9.28 7.83 15.76
CA GLU A 312 10.74 7.82 15.54
C GLU A 312 11.41 9.03 16.21
N ALA A 313 10.86 10.23 16.07
CA ALA A 313 11.41 11.44 16.66
C ALA A 313 11.45 11.35 18.19
N LEU A 314 10.34 10.93 18.81
CA LEU A 314 10.27 10.74 20.26
C LEU A 314 11.30 9.72 20.75
N TYR A 315 11.46 8.60 20.05
CA TYR A 315 12.46 7.59 20.39
C TYR A 315 13.88 8.16 20.39
N ASN A 316 14.27 8.89 19.35
CA ASN A 316 15.61 9.48 19.27
C ASN A 316 15.81 10.60 20.30
N LEU A 317 14.76 11.37 20.61
CA LEU A 317 14.80 12.39 21.65
C LEU A 317 15.07 11.79 23.04
N VAL A 318 14.56 10.59 23.35
CA VAL A 318 14.82 9.92 24.65
C VAL A 318 16.31 9.81 24.92
N GLY A 319 17.09 9.33 23.95
CA GLY A 319 18.54 9.18 24.07
C GLY A 319 19.28 10.51 24.11
N LEU A 320 18.95 11.43 23.19
CA LEU A 320 19.60 12.74 23.11
C LEU A 320 19.38 13.59 24.38
N TRP A 321 18.20 13.54 24.99
CA TRP A 321 17.95 14.21 26.26
C TRP A 321 18.76 13.62 27.42
N GLN A 322 19.02 12.31 27.42
CA GLN A 322 19.86 11.67 28.43
C GLN A 322 21.32 12.09 28.29
N GLU A 323 21.85 12.11 27.07
CA GLU A 323 23.21 12.56 26.78
C GLU A 323 23.47 14.00 27.25
N MET A 324 22.43 14.83 27.26
CA MET A 324 22.49 16.23 27.69
C MET A 324 22.10 16.47 29.17
N ASP A 325 22.04 15.42 29.99
CA ASP A 325 21.65 15.47 31.40
C ASP A 325 20.25 16.09 31.64
N LYS A 326 19.33 15.93 30.68
CA LYS A 326 17.94 16.41 30.75
C LYS A 326 16.96 15.28 31.01
N SER A 327 17.16 14.59 32.13
CA SER A 327 16.38 13.39 32.51
C SER A 327 14.86 13.57 32.45
N ARG A 328 14.33 14.74 32.86
CA ARG A 328 12.88 15.01 32.80
C ARG A 328 12.34 14.97 31.37
N TYR A 329 12.98 15.65 30.42
CA TYR A 329 12.53 15.66 29.02
C TYR A 329 12.66 14.28 28.36
N SER A 330 13.68 13.51 28.73
CA SER A 330 13.80 12.11 28.30
C SER A 330 12.62 11.27 28.77
N GLN A 331 12.23 11.40 30.05
CA GLN A 331 11.08 10.68 30.61
C GLN A 331 9.75 11.10 29.95
N ASP A 332 9.56 12.41 29.71
CA ASP A 332 8.37 12.93 29.04
C ASP A 332 8.26 12.39 27.60
N ALA A 333 9.37 12.39 26.83
CA ALA A 333 9.41 11.82 25.48
C ALA A 333 9.11 10.31 25.48
N LYS A 334 9.70 9.55 26.41
CA LYS A 334 9.44 8.12 26.58
C LYS A 334 7.97 7.87 26.93
N ALA A 335 7.40 8.64 27.85
CA ALA A 335 6.00 8.52 28.25
C ALA A 335 5.05 8.81 27.07
N SER A 336 5.32 9.85 26.29
CA SER A 336 4.55 10.16 25.08
C SER A 336 4.65 9.05 24.04
N LEU A 337 5.85 8.50 23.79
CA LEU A 337 6.04 7.40 22.85
C LEU A 337 5.25 6.17 23.26
N MET A 338 5.32 5.77 24.54
CA MET A 338 4.60 4.60 25.04
C MET A 338 3.08 4.80 25.03
N ARG A 339 2.61 5.99 25.40
CA ARG A 339 1.18 6.32 25.46
C ARG A 339 0.53 6.40 24.09
N LEU A 340 1.21 7.01 23.11
CA LEU A 340 0.65 7.25 21.78
C LEU A 340 0.94 6.09 20.82
N TYR A 341 2.10 5.45 20.95
CA TYR A 341 2.65 4.53 19.95
C TYR A 341 3.23 3.27 20.59
N GLY A 342 2.63 2.76 21.67
CA GLY A 342 3.13 1.60 22.43
C GLY A 342 3.41 0.33 21.60
N ASN A 343 2.69 0.15 20.48
CA ASN A 343 2.87 -1.00 19.58
C ASN A 343 3.89 -0.74 18.46
N SER A 344 4.41 0.49 18.33
CA SER A 344 5.37 0.85 17.29
C SER A 344 6.72 0.12 17.48
N PRO A 345 7.48 -0.12 16.39
CA PRO A 345 8.83 -0.68 16.51
C PRO A 345 9.75 0.20 17.38
N TRP A 346 9.49 1.51 17.43
CA TRP A 346 10.25 2.46 18.23
C TRP A 346 9.98 2.32 19.74
N ALA A 347 8.72 2.12 20.13
CA ALA A 347 8.38 1.84 21.52
C ALA A 347 8.99 0.51 21.99
N LYS A 348 8.94 -0.53 21.16
CA LYS A 348 9.52 -1.86 21.46
C LYS A 348 11.03 -1.81 21.72
N LYS A 349 11.77 -0.87 21.14
CA LYS A 349 13.22 -0.68 21.39
C LYS A 349 13.54 -0.12 22.78
N LEU A 350 12.55 0.40 23.52
CA LEU A 350 12.74 1.00 24.86
C LEU A 350 12.09 0.19 26.01
N GLN A 351 11.48 -0.94 25.67
CA GLN A 351 11.01 -1.96 26.61
C GLN A 351 12.16 -2.91 26.91
#